data_AF-A0A1G5QTX3-F1
#
_entry.id   AF-A0A1G5QTX3-F1
#
_cell.length_a   1.000
_cell.length_b   1.000
_cell.length_c   1.000
_cell.angle_alpha   90.00
_cell.angle_beta   90.00
_cell.angle_gamma   90.00
#
_symmetry.space_group_name_H-M   'P 1'
#
loop_
_entity.id
_entity.type
_entity.pdbx_description
1 polymer ?
#
loop_
_entity_poly.entity_id
_entity_poly.type
_entity_poly.pdbx_seq_one_letter_code
_entity_poly.pdbx_strand_id
1 'polypeptide(L)'
;MDLEKLRKLTLNSGFTFKELLMLQRTFKNLDDDERRYVIKYYTKSDNIYNVIIVLAEDAGDPVLFLTFTYTCFIIAGLLSYDKNTISILSFASLIYIILTIICICYKSFYHRYRYNFFTCIKLVIFYIRLKIKEKLKQL
;
A
#
# COMPACT_ATOMS: atom_id res chain seq x y z
N MET A 1 0.32 -23.25 -10.66
CA MET A 1 0.96 -22.20 -9.84
C MET A 1 1.95 -22.89 -8.91
N ASP A 2 3.18 -22.39 -8.85
CA ASP A 2 4.29 -23.09 -8.21
C ASP A 2 4.22 -22.92 -6.68
N LEU A 3 3.97 -24.01 -5.95
CA LEU A 3 3.71 -24.00 -4.50
C LEU A 3 4.89 -23.40 -3.72
N GLU A 4 6.10 -23.64 -4.21
CA GLU A 4 7.34 -23.14 -3.59
C GLU A 4 7.44 -21.61 -3.67
N LYS A 5 7.04 -21.02 -4.81
CA LYS A 5 7.00 -19.56 -4.98
C LYS A 5 5.98 -18.93 -4.04
N LEU A 6 4.82 -19.58 -3.86
CA LEU A 6 3.82 -19.12 -2.90
C LEU A 6 4.34 -19.19 -1.47
N ARG A 7 5.00 -20.28 -1.08
CA ARG A 7 5.60 -20.43 0.25
C ARG A 7 6.64 -19.35 0.54
N LYS A 8 7.51 -19.04 -0.43
CA LYS A 8 8.48 -17.92 -0.34
C LYS A 8 7.78 -16.57 -0.18
N LEU A 9 6.69 -16.35 -0.91
CA LEU A 9 5.84 -15.17 -0.80
C LEU A 9 5.23 -15.04 0.60
N THR A 10 4.63 -16.10 1.15
CA THR A 10 4.05 -16.12 2.50
C THR A 10 5.09 -15.70 3.55
N LEU A 11 6.30 -16.25 3.46
CA LEU A 11 7.39 -15.95 4.40
C LEU A 11 7.92 -14.52 4.27
N ASN A 12 8.04 -13.99 3.05
CA ASN A 12 8.61 -12.67 2.80
C ASN A 12 7.62 -11.51 2.97
N SER A 13 6.32 -11.78 2.84
CA SER A 13 5.28 -10.74 2.79
C SER A 13 4.50 -10.56 4.09
N GLY A 14 4.51 -11.55 4.98
CA GLY A 14 3.70 -11.54 6.21
C GLY A 14 2.21 -11.80 5.99
N PHE A 15 1.81 -12.12 4.75
CA PHE A 15 0.48 -12.66 4.46
C PHE A 15 0.44 -14.15 4.76
N THR A 16 -0.71 -14.63 5.20
CA THR A 16 -1.03 -16.06 5.26
C THR A 16 -1.36 -16.60 3.87
N PHE A 17 -1.18 -17.90 3.68
CA PHE A 17 -1.55 -18.56 2.42
C PHE A 17 -3.01 -18.32 2.03
N LYS A 18 -3.93 -18.31 3.02
CA LYS A 18 -5.35 -18.03 2.83
C LYS A 18 -5.59 -16.60 2.33
N GLU A 19 -4.89 -15.61 2.90
CA GLU A 19 -4.96 -14.21 2.46
C GLU A 19 -4.46 -14.06 1.02
N LEU A 20 -3.34 -14.69 0.67
CA LEU A 20 -2.79 -14.65 -0.69
C LEU A 20 -3.78 -15.22 -1.72
N LEU A 21 -4.38 -16.37 -1.42
CA LEU A 21 -5.40 -16.97 -2.28
C LEU A 21 -6.66 -16.10 -2.39
N MET A 22 -7.08 -15.45 -1.30
CA MET A 22 -8.19 -14.50 -1.36
C MET A 22 -7.87 -13.31 -2.26
N LEU A 23 -6.69 -12.70 -2.13
CA LEU A 23 -6.24 -11.60 -2.99
C LEU A 23 -6.27 -12.00 -4.48
N GLN A 24 -5.76 -13.19 -4.79
CA GLN A 24 -5.78 -13.72 -6.16
C GLN A 24 -7.21 -13.97 -6.68
N ARG A 25 -8.10 -14.50 -5.84
CA ARG A 25 -9.50 -14.73 -6.20
C ARG A 25 -10.23 -13.41 -6.44
N THR A 26 -10.06 -12.41 -5.57
CA THR A 26 -10.65 -11.08 -5.75
C THR A 26 -10.21 -10.46 -7.07
N PHE A 27 -8.93 -10.61 -7.44
CA PHE A 27 -8.43 -10.14 -8.73
C PHE A 27 -9.03 -10.89 -9.92
N LYS A 28 -9.22 -12.21 -9.81
CA LYS A 28 -9.82 -13.02 -10.88
C LYS A 28 -11.31 -12.72 -11.07
N ASN A 29 -12.00 -12.34 -10.00
CA ASN A 29 -13.42 -12.01 -9.98
C ASN A 29 -13.72 -10.59 -10.49
N LEU A 30 -12.72 -9.81 -10.88
CA LEU A 30 -12.94 -8.58 -11.63
C LEU A 30 -13.59 -8.90 -12.98
N ASP A 31 -14.36 -7.94 -13.49
CA ASP A 31 -14.88 -8.01 -14.85
C ASP A 31 -13.75 -8.21 -15.86
N ASP A 32 -13.99 -8.97 -16.93
CA ASP A 32 -12.95 -9.36 -17.87
C ASP A 32 -12.22 -8.17 -18.50
N ASP A 33 -12.92 -7.05 -18.70
CA ASP A 33 -12.33 -5.81 -19.22
C ASP A 33 -11.48 -5.09 -18.18
N GLU A 34 -11.92 -5.09 -16.91
CA GLU A 34 -11.15 -4.55 -15.80
C GLU A 34 -9.89 -5.38 -15.55
N ARG A 35 -10.02 -6.71 -15.53
CA ARG A 35 -8.91 -7.64 -15.37
C ARG A 35 -7.92 -7.48 -16.53
N ARG A 36 -8.40 -7.37 -17.77
CA ARG A 36 -7.54 -7.11 -18.94
C ARG A 36 -6.84 -5.77 -18.86
N TYR A 37 -7.52 -4.72 -18.41
CA TYR A 37 -6.91 -3.40 -18.18
C TYR A 37 -5.77 -3.49 -17.16
N VAL A 38 -6.03 -4.10 -16.00
CA VAL A 38 -5.02 -4.21 -14.95
C VAL A 38 -3.83 -5.09 -15.39
N ILE A 39 -4.09 -6.19 -16.10
CA ILE A 39 -3.02 -7.04 -16.65
C ILE A 39 -2.18 -6.27 -17.67
N LYS A 40 -2.81 -5.54 -18.58
CA LYS A 40 -2.13 -4.80 -19.65
C LYS A 40 -1.24 -3.69 -19.10
N TYR A 41 -1.72 -2.93 -18.12
CA TYR A 41 -1.04 -1.71 -17.67
C TYR A 41 -0.21 -1.89 -16.40
N TYR A 42 -0.51 -2.87 -15.55
CA TYR A 42 0.09 -2.95 -14.22
C TYR A 42 0.79 -4.28 -13.92
N THR A 43 0.24 -5.45 -14.29
CA THR A 43 0.83 -6.74 -13.89
C THR A 43 1.58 -7.48 -15.00
N LYS A 44 1.37 -7.19 -16.29
CA LYS A 44 1.80 -7.98 -17.47
C LYS A 44 1.36 -9.46 -17.50
N SER A 45 0.93 -10.05 -16.37
CA SER A 45 0.40 -11.42 -16.22
C SER A 45 -0.50 -11.53 -14.97
N ASP A 46 -1.35 -12.55 -14.90
CA ASP A 46 -2.29 -12.81 -13.80
C ASP A 46 -1.67 -13.64 -12.64
N ASN A 47 -0.34 -13.73 -12.59
CA ASN A 47 0.34 -14.48 -11.55
C ASN A 47 0.13 -13.80 -10.17
N ILE A 48 0.09 -14.61 -9.11
CA ILE A 48 -0.23 -14.13 -7.76
C ILE A 48 0.76 -13.06 -7.25
N TYR A 49 2.02 -13.11 -7.66
CA TYR A 49 3.05 -12.15 -7.23
C TYR A 49 2.75 -10.76 -7.80
N ASN A 50 2.48 -10.67 -9.11
CA ASN A 50 2.19 -9.41 -9.77
C ASN A 50 0.85 -8.85 -9.30
N VAL A 51 -0.15 -9.70 -9.06
CA VAL A 51 -1.41 -9.28 -8.45
C VAL A 51 -1.17 -8.62 -7.09
N ILE A 52 -0.37 -9.23 -6.20
CA ILE A 52 -0.08 -8.64 -4.89
C ILE A 52 0.66 -7.30 -5.05
N ILE A 53 1.61 -7.19 -5.98
CA ILE A 53 2.32 -5.92 -6.24
C ILE A 53 1.34 -4.81 -6.60
N VAL A 54 0.43 -5.06 -7.53
CA VAL A 54 -0.51 -4.04 -7.99
C VAL A 54 -1.49 -3.62 -6.91
N LEU A 55 -1.96 -4.58 -6.12
CA LEU A 55 -2.80 -4.27 -4.96
C LEU A 55 -2.04 -3.52 -3.88
N ALA A 56 -0.73 -3.78 -3.73
CA ALA A 56 0.13 -3.11 -2.79
C ALA A 56 0.48 -1.68 -3.24
N GLU A 57 0.71 -1.45 -4.54
CA GLU A 57 0.86 -0.13 -5.16
C GLU A 57 -0.41 0.71 -4.95
N ASP A 58 -1.57 0.14 -5.29
CA ASP A 58 -2.86 0.82 -5.18
C ASP A 58 -3.21 1.23 -3.73
N ALA A 59 -2.82 0.42 -2.75
CA ALA A 59 -3.02 0.72 -1.33
C ALA A 59 -1.93 1.63 -0.76
N GLY A 60 -0.68 1.47 -1.21
CA GLY A 60 0.50 2.06 -0.60
C GLY A 60 0.86 3.45 -1.13
N ASP A 61 0.59 3.74 -2.41
CA ASP A 61 0.92 5.03 -3.03
C ASP A 61 0.25 6.23 -2.32
N PRO A 62 -1.06 6.20 -2.01
CA PRO A 62 -1.69 7.31 -1.29
C PRO A 62 -1.06 7.55 0.09
N VAL A 63 -0.68 6.47 0.79
CA VAL A 63 -0.05 6.55 2.12
C VAL A 63 1.36 7.13 2.01
N LEU A 64 2.15 6.72 1.02
CA LEU A 64 3.47 7.30 0.79
C LEU A 64 3.38 8.79 0.42
N PHE A 65 2.41 9.18 -0.40
CA PHE A 65 2.18 10.59 -0.74
C PHE A 65 1.84 11.43 0.49
N LEU A 66 0.91 10.96 1.33
CA LEU A 66 0.60 11.61 2.60
C LEU A 66 1.82 11.70 3.51
N THR A 67 2.60 10.63 3.62
CA THR A 67 3.83 10.61 4.43
C THR A 67 4.85 11.64 3.94
N PHE A 68 5.02 11.75 2.61
CA PHE A 68 5.91 12.72 1.99
C PHE A 68 5.46 14.16 2.30
N THR A 69 4.19 14.49 2.08
CA THR A 69 3.65 15.83 2.36
C THR A 69 3.78 16.20 3.85
N TYR A 70 3.52 15.26 4.75
CA TYR A 70 3.70 15.44 6.19
C TYR A 70 5.17 15.71 6.55
N THR A 71 6.11 14.97 5.95
CA THR A 71 7.54 15.17 6.17
C THR A 71 8.01 16.55 5.68
N CYS A 72 7.55 16.99 4.52
CA CYS A 72 7.80 18.35 4.03
C CYS A 72 7.27 19.40 4.99
N PHE A 73 6.08 19.19 5.57
CA PHE A 73 5.49 20.10 6.55
C PHE A 73 6.33 20.18 7.83
N ILE A 74 6.85 19.05 8.34
CA ILE A 74 7.77 19.03 9.48
C ILE A 74 9.02 19.86 9.17
N ILE A 75 9.66 19.63 8.02
CA ILE A 75 10.89 20.34 7.62
C ILE A 75 10.63 21.85 7.48
N ALA A 76 9.53 22.24 6.84
CA ALA A 76 9.14 23.65 6.70
C ALA A 76 8.88 24.30 8.07
N GLY A 77 8.23 23.58 8.98
CA GLY A 77 8.01 24.03 10.36
C GLY A 77 9.33 24.24 11.11
N LEU A 78 10.26 23.28 11.02
CA LEU A 78 11.59 23.40 11.63
C LEU A 78 12.38 24.61 11.10
N LEU A 79 12.28 24.89 9.80
CA LEU A 79 12.97 26.03 9.16
C LEU A 79 12.35 27.39 9.51
N SER A 80 11.05 27.44 9.83
CA SER A 80 10.32 28.70 10.09
C SER A 80 10.32 29.12 11.57
N TYR A 81 11.03 28.37 12.43
CA TYR A 81 11.25 28.52 13.88
C TYR A 81 10.42 29.62 14.60
N ASP A 82 9.19 29.27 14.98
CA ASP A 82 8.31 30.10 15.82
C ASP A 82 7.92 29.37 17.12
N LYS A 83 7.55 30.09 18.19
CA LYS A 83 7.09 29.49 19.46
C LYS A 83 5.87 28.57 19.28
N ASN A 84 5.05 28.83 18.26
CA ASN A 84 3.84 28.03 17.98
C ASN A 84 4.11 26.76 17.18
N THR A 85 5.35 26.53 16.72
CA THR A 85 5.67 25.39 15.83
C THR A 85 5.35 24.04 16.46
N ILE A 86 5.57 23.88 17.77
CA ILE A 86 5.30 22.61 18.48
C ILE A 86 3.80 22.26 18.46
N SER A 87 2.93 23.24 18.75
CA SER A 87 1.48 23.03 18.76
C SER A 87 0.93 22.73 17.37
N ILE A 88 1.41 23.45 16.36
CA ILE A 88 1.05 23.24 14.95
C ILE A 88 1.50 21.86 14.47
N LEU A 89 2.70 21.40 14.88
CA LEU A 89 3.21 20.08 14.55
C LEU A 89 2.38 18.96 15.18
N SER A 90 1.99 19.11 16.45
CA SER A 90 1.09 18.17 17.12
C SER A 90 -0.26 18.08 16.38
N PHE A 91 -0.83 19.20 15.96
CA PHE A 91 -2.08 19.20 15.21
C PHE A 91 -1.93 18.57 13.81
N ALA A 92 -0.86 18.87 13.09
CA ALA A 92 -0.56 18.27 11.79
C ALA A 92 -0.37 16.74 11.89
N SER A 93 0.24 16.25 12.97
CA SER A 93 0.40 14.81 13.20
C SER A 93 -0.93 14.09 13.41
N LEU A 94 -1.87 14.71 14.13
CA LEU A 94 -3.23 14.19 14.29
C LEU A 94 -3.97 14.15 12.95
N ILE A 95 -3.89 15.22 12.16
CA ILE A 95 -4.48 15.27 10.82
C ILE A 95 -3.90 14.17 9.93
N TYR A 96 -2.56 14.00 9.95
CA TYR A 96 -1.89 12.96 9.18
C TYR A 96 -2.39 11.55 9.55
N ILE A 97 -2.53 11.26 10.84
CA ILE A 97 -3.06 9.96 11.31
C ILE A 97 -4.50 9.77 10.84
N ILE A 98 -5.36 10.78 11.00
CA ILE A 98 -6.78 10.71 10.59
C ILE A 98 -6.89 10.50 9.08
N LEU A 99 -6.17 11.27 8.27
CA LEU A 99 -6.18 11.13 6.81
C LEU A 99 -5.66 9.77 6.37
N THR A 100 -4.60 9.27 6.99
CA THR A 100 -4.05 7.94 6.69
C THR A 100 -5.07 6.85 7.00
N ILE A 101 -5.76 6.93 8.14
CA ILE A 101 -6.83 5.99 8.50
C ILE A 101 -7.99 6.09 7.51
N ILE A 102 -8.41 7.30 7.13
CA ILE A 102 -9.48 7.50 6.13
C ILE A 102 -9.08 6.87 4.79
N CYS A 103 -7.85 7.05 4.32
CA CYS A 103 -7.37 6.42 3.09
C CYS A 103 -7.42 4.89 3.16
N ILE A 104 -6.96 4.30 4.26
CA ILE A 104 -6.99 2.85 4.46
C ILE A 104 -8.44 2.34 4.55
N CYS A 105 -9.32 3.06 5.27
CA CYS A 105 -10.74 2.74 5.37
C CYS A 105 -11.44 2.85 4.01
N TYR A 106 -11.21 3.92 3.26
CA TYR A 106 -11.76 4.09 1.92
C TYR A 106 -11.34 2.93 1.01
N LYS A 107 -10.05 2.56 1.04
CA LYS A 107 -9.54 1.40 0.30
C LYS A 107 -10.15 0.08 0.76
N SER A 108 -10.40 -0.09 2.05
CA SER A 108 -11.00 -1.31 2.59
C SER A 108 -12.48 -1.46 2.24
N PHE A 109 -13.27 -0.39 2.34
CA PHE A 109 -14.74 -0.46 2.28
C PHE A 109 -15.33 -0.13 0.90
N TYR A 110 -14.75 0.86 0.21
CA TYR A 110 -15.37 1.48 -0.96
C TYR A 110 -14.65 1.19 -2.27
N HIS A 111 -13.43 0.66 -2.21
CA HIS A 111 -12.64 0.44 -3.40
C HIS A 111 -13.02 -0.86 -4.12
N ARG A 112 -12.79 -0.87 -5.45
CA ARG A 112 -13.11 -1.97 -6.38
C ARG A 112 -12.70 -3.34 -5.86
N TYR A 113 -11.61 -3.38 -5.12
CA TYR A 113 -11.10 -4.56 -4.46
C TYR A 113 -11.46 -4.52 -2.97
N ARG A 114 -12.62 -5.07 -2.60
CA ARG A 114 -13.03 -5.15 -1.19
C ARG A 114 -12.09 -6.07 -0.42
N TYR A 115 -11.26 -5.48 0.43
CA TYR A 115 -10.37 -6.20 1.34
C TYR A 115 -10.58 -5.73 2.78
N ASN A 116 -10.27 -6.61 3.72
CA ASN A 116 -10.32 -6.26 5.13
C ASN A 116 -9.27 -5.19 5.45
N PHE A 117 -9.59 -4.31 6.39
CA PHE A 117 -8.72 -3.23 6.86
C PHE A 117 -7.30 -3.71 7.20
N PHE A 118 -7.18 -4.85 7.89
CA PHE A 118 -5.89 -5.47 8.21
C PHE A 118 -5.11 -5.93 6.97
N THR A 119 -5.79 -6.40 5.93
CA THR A 119 -5.16 -6.77 4.67
C THR A 119 -4.62 -5.54 3.95
N CYS A 120 -5.36 -4.42 3.96
CA CYS A 120 -4.86 -3.14 3.43
C CYS A 120 -3.60 -2.67 4.17
N ILE A 121 -3.58 -2.74 5.51
CA ILE A 121 -2.37 -2.40 6.28
C ILE A 121 -1.18 -3.28 5.87
N LYS A 122 -1.39 -4.60 5.76
CA LYS A 122 -0.33 -5.52 5.32
C LYS A 122 0.16 -5.21 3.90
N LEU A 123 -0.75 -4.83 2.99
CA LEU A 123 -0.41 -4.41 1.62
C LEU A 123 0.46 -3.15 1.62
N VAL A 124 0.09 -2.14 2.41
CA VAL A 124 0.89 -0.91 2.58
C VAL A 124 2.28 -1.22 3.13
N ILE A 125 2.37 -2.04 4.19
CA ILE A 125 3.67 -2.44 4.77
C ILE A 125 4.51 -3.21 3.75
N PHE A 126 3.90 -4.15 3.03
CA PHE A 126 4.56 -4.92 1.99
C PHE A 126 5.10 -3.99 0.88
N TYR A 127 4.29 -3.02 0.44
CA TYR A 127 4.68 -2.05 -0.58
C TYR A 127 5.88 -1.21 -0.15
N ILE A 128 5.85 -0.64 1.05
CA ILE A 128 6.94 0.18 1.60
C ILE A 128 8.24 -0.64 1.64
N ARG A 129 8.16 -1.88 2.16
CA ARG A 129 9.33 -2.79 2.20
C ARG A 129 9.86 -3.10 0.80
N LEU A 130 8.97 -3.30 -0.17
CA LEU A 130 9.34 -3.58 -1.54
C LEU A 130 10.06 -2.38 -2.18
N LYS A 131 9.50 -1.16 -2.04
CA LYS A 131 10.15 0.07 -2.53
C LYS A 131 11.51 0.34 -1.90
N ILE A 132 11.66 0.12 -0.59
CA ILE A 132 12.95 0.24 0.09
C ILE A 132 13.96 -0.76 -0.50
N LYS A 133 13.56 -2.03 -0.66
CA LYS A 133 14.44 -3.06 -1.24
C LYS A 133 14.82 -2.76 -2.69
N GLU A 134 13.90 -2.26 -3.51
CA GLU A 134 14.19 -1.88 -4.90
C GLU A 134 15.20 -0.74 -4.96
N LYS A 135 15.02 0.30 -4.13
CA LYS A 135 15.95 1.43 -4.04
C LYS A 135 17.34 1.01 -3.56
N LEU A 136 17.43 0.12 -2.56
CA LEU A 136 18.70 -0.39 -2.05
C LEU A 136 19.42 -1.32 -3.03
N LYS A 137 18.72 -2.01 -3.92
CA LYS A 137 19.33 -2.84 -4.98
C LYS A 137 19.88 -2.04 -6.15
N GLN A 138 19.44 -0.79 -6.30
CA GLN A 138 19.91 0.14 -7.34
C GLN A 138 21.11 0.99 -6.88
N LEU A 139 21.51 0.85 -5.61
CA LEU A 139 22.65 1.49 -4.95
C LEU A 139 23.82 0.50 -4.88
#